data_AF-A0A970Y4V3-F1
#
_entry.id   AF-A0A970Y4V3-F1
#
_cell.length_a   1.000
_cell.length_b   1.000
_cell.length_c   1.000
_cell.angle_alpha   90.00
_cell.angle_beta   90.00
_cell.angle_gamma   90.00
#
_symmetry.space_group_name_H-M   'P 1'
#
loop_
_entity.id
_entity.type
_entity.pdbx_description
1 polymer ?
#
loop_
_entity_poly.entity_id
_entity_poly.type
_entity_poly.pdbx_seq_one_letter_code
_entity_poly.pdbx_strand_id
1 'polypeptide(L)'
;MSGKKNIPPQTAELIDKALETIIDQWYLSVSDYYITTEKKAENPDIFSPEELKRFHDEHGHRIKFNKGDLDFTYGLSVVADEAECGIEVSVNNKVPNFNYTELARRIDDYYRVNSETPIEGFKKIRKMRNCDVFTLKEDVVGSIKVETREGKADIVRLSFAIRNNLLEELVADPANFMELIRHYCVAPLRRIYAEVYRMIKRR
;
A
#
# COMPACT_ATOMS: atom_id res chain seq x y z
N MET A 1 3.99 34.71 -5.20
CA MET A 1 4.47 34.34 -3.85
C MET A 1 3.56 33.25 -3.31
N SER A 2 3.96 31.99 -3.43
CA SER A 2 3.26 30.85 -2.80
C SER A 2 4.02 30.57 -1.50
N GLY A 3 3.44 30.97 -0.37
CA GLY A 3 3.96 30.57 0.93
C GLY A 3 3.85 29.05 1.03
N LYS A 4 4.98 28.35 1.18
CA LYS A 4 4.98 26.94 1.54
C LYS A 4 4.23 26.82 2.86
N LYS A 5 3.01 26.29 2.82
CA LYS A 5 2.29 25.93 4.04
C LYS A 5 2.97 24.67 4.57
N ASN A 6 3.59 24.78 5.74
CA ASN A 6 4.10 23.63 6.46
C ASN A 6 2.93 22.69 6.77
N ILE A 7 3.15 21.40 6.57
CA ILE A 7 2.15 20.38 6.88
C ILE A 7 2.07 20.27 8.41
N PRO A 8 0.87 20.40 9.01
CA PRO A 8 0.73 20.25 10.46
C PRO A 8 1.21 18.85 10.88
N PRO A 9 2.04 18.71 11.94
CA PRO A 9 2.51 17.41 12.41
C PRO A 9 1.37 16.42 12.68
N GLN A 10 0.25 16.93 13.20
CA GLN A 10 -0.98 16.16 13.46
C GLN A 10 -1.58 15.53 12.20
N THR A 11 -1.40 16.14 11.03
CA THR A 11 -1.91 15.59 9.76
C THR A 11 -1.20 14.29 9.41
N ALA A 12 0.13 14.24 9.55
CA ALA A 12 0.89 13.03 9.26
C ALA A 12 0.50 11.88 10.21
N GLU A 13 0.32 12.17 11.51
CA GLU A 13 -0.14 11.20 12.50
C GLU A 13 -1.54 10.64 12.19
N LEU A 14 -2.47 11.49 11.73
CA LEU A 14 -3.81 11.04 11.34
C LEU A 14 -3.80 10.14 10.10
N ILE A 15 -2.92 10.44 9.14
CA ILE A 15 -2.73 9.59 7.96
C ILE A 15 -2.09 8.27 8.38
N ASP A 16 -1.06 8.29 9.21
CA ASP A 16 -0.40 7.08 9.75
C ASP A 16 -1.42 6.17 10.44
N LYS A 17 -2.28 6.75 11.30
CA LYS A 17 -3.34 5.99 11.95
C LYS A 17 -4.35 5.38 10.96
N ALA A 18 -4.65 6.07 9.86
CA ALA A 18 -5.48 5.53 8.79
C ALA A 18 -4.80 4.34 8.08
N LEU A 19 -3.49 4.42 7.83
CA LEU A 19 -2.70 3.33 7.24
C LEU A 19 -2.62 2.11 8.18
N GLU A 20 -2.43 2.33 9.47
CA GLU A 20 -2.49 1.30 10.53
C GLU A 20 -3.82 0.53 10.45
N THR A 21 -4.92 1.29 10.43
CA THR A 21 -6.28 0.76 10.39
C THR A 21 -6.56 -0.03 9.11
N ILE A 22 -6.00 0.40 7.96
CA ILE A 22 -6.12 -0.35 6.70
C ILE A 22 -5.48 -1.73 6.82
N ILE A 23 -4.27 -1.80 7.40
CA ILE A 23 -3.55 -3.07 7.60
C ILE A 23 -4.29 -3.97 8.60
N ASP A 24 -4.77 -3.41 9.70
CA ASP A 24 -5.53 -4.17 10.70
C ASP A 24 -6.81 -4.76 10.13
N GLN A 25 -7.61 -3.95 9.43
CA GLN A 25 -8.83 -4.43 8.80
C GLN A 25 -8.54 -5.49 7.75
N TRP A 26 -7.44 -5.37 7.00
CA TRP A 26 -7.05 -6.41 6.06
C TRP A 26 -6.64 -7.69 6.81
N TYR A 27 -5.80 -7.59 7.85
CA TYR A 27 -5.41 -8.73 8.68
C TYR A 27 -6.63 -9.50 9.20
N LEU A 28 -7.57 -8.80 9.83
CA LEU A 28 -8.80 -9.40 10.36
C LEU A 28 -9.68 -10.02 9.26
N SER A 29 -9.73 -9.41 8.07
CA SER A 29 -10.56 -9.93 6.97
C SER A 29 -10.06 -11.25 6.39
N VAL A 30 -8.79 -11.61 6.65
CA VAL A 30 -8.18 -12.83 6.09
C VAL A 30 -7.65 -13.80 7.15
N SER A 31 -7.53 -13.39 8.41
CA SER A 31 -6.89 -14.17 9.49
C SER A 31 -7.45 -15.58 9.64
N ASP A 32 -8.74 -15.77 9.39
CA ASP A 32 -9.42 -17.08 9.50
C ASP A 32 -8.84 -18.14 8.55
N TYR A 33 -8.23 -17.72 7.45
CA TYR A 33 -7.64 -18.63 6.44
C TYR A 33 -6.16 -18.98 6.68
N TYR A 34 -5.52 -18.42 7.71
CA TYR A 34 -4.09 -18.57 7.97
C TYR A 34 -3.82 -18.99 9.41
N ILE A 35 -2.61 -19.50 9.66
CA ILE A 35 -2.10 -19.71 11.01
C ILE A 35 -1.52 -18.39 11.53
N THR A 36 -2.07 -17.88 12.62
CA THR A 36 -1.64 -16.63 13.26
C THR A 36 -1.11 -16.89 14.67
N THR A 37 -0.45 -15.88 15.26
CA THR A 37 -0.01 -15.95 16.67
C THR A 37 -1.21 -16.18 17.61
N GLU A 38 -2.34 -15.51 17.36
CA GLU A 38 -3.54 -15.65 18.20
C GLU A 38 -4.10 -17.07 18.14
N LYS A 39 -4.20 -17.68 16.96
CA LYS A 39 -4.65 -19.07 16.82
C LYS A 39 -3.73 -20.06 17.52
N LYS A 40 -2.41 -19.82 17.50
CA LYS A 40 -1.45 -20.65 18.21
C LYS A 40 -1.54 -20.47 19.73
N ALA A 41 -1.91 -19.29 20.20
CA ALA A 41 -2.17 -19.05 21.63
C ALA A 41 -3.46 -19.73 22.09
N GLU A 42 -4.50 -19.73 21.25
CA GLU A 42 -5.79 -20.41 21.52
C GLU A 42 -5.67 -21.94 21.41
N ASN A 43 -4.81 -22.44 20.53
CA ASN A 43 -4.57 -23.86 20.33
C ASN A 43 -3.05 -24.16 20.26
N PRO A 44 -2.43 -24.51 21.41
CA PRO A 44 -1.01 -24.85 21.51
C PRO A 44 -0.56 -26.06 20.68
N ASP A 45 -1.48 -26.91 20.21
CA ASP A 45 -1.18 -28.08 19.38
C ASP A 45 -0.88 -27.71 17.90
N ILE A 46 -0.99 -26.43 17.54
CA ILE A 46 -0.60 -25.94 16.22
C ILE A 46 0.92 -25.75 16.18
N PHE A 47 1.62 -26.78 15.71
CA PHE A 47 3.09 -26.77 15.56
C PHE A 47 3.58 -26.03 14.31
N SER A 48 2.72 -25.85 13.31
CA SER A 48 3.06 -25.17 12.06
C SER A 48 3.54 -23.72 12.29
N PRO A 49 4.42 -23.20 11.42
CA PRO A 49 4.85 -21.80 11.50
C PRO A 49 3.66 -20.86 11.27
N GLU A 50 3.79 -19.63 11.76
CA GLU A 50 2.84 -18.56 11.46
C GLU A 50 2.87 -18.23 9.96
N GLU A 51 1.69 -18.25 9.35
CA GLU A 51 1.48 -17.98 7.94
C GLU A 51 1.05 -16.53 7.67
N LEU A 52 0.54 -15.83 8.68
CA LEU A 52 0.10 -14.45 8.59
C LEU A 52 0.57 -13.66 9.81
N LYS A 53 1.16 -12.50 9.58
CA LYS A 53 1.58 -11.55 10.63
C LYS A 53 1.25 -10.12 10.22
N ARG A 54 1.08 -9.23 11.20
CA ARG A 54 1.05 -7.78 10.99
C ARG A 54 2.11 -7.10 11.86
N PHE A 55 2.60 -5.94 11.41
CA PHE A 55 3.61 -5.16 12.10
C PHE A 55 3.24 -3.68 12.02
N HIS A 56 3.46 -2.96 13.12
CA HIS A 56 3.32 -1.51 13.20
C HIS A 56 4.55 -0.99 13.94
N ASP A 57 5.45 -0.32 13.24
CA ASP A 57 6.68 0.24 13.79
C ASP A 57 7.07 1.54 13.06
N GLU A 58 8.24 2.08 13.38
CA GLU A 58 8.79 3.30 12.76
C GLU A 58 8.98 3.22 11.24
N HIS A 59 8.97 2.02 10.67
CA HIS A 59 9.05 1.80 9.22
C HIS A 59 7.66 1.65 8.57
N GLY A 60 6.60 1.95 9.31
CA GLY A 60 5.20 1.90 8.88
C GLY A 60 4.48 0.61 9.25
N HIS A 61 3.40 0.34 8.54
CA HIS A 61 2.46 -0.74 8.83
C HIS A 61 2.51 -1.80 7.75
N ARG A 62 2.66 -3.06 8.15
CA ARG A 62 2.92 -4.16 7.22
C ARG A 62 2.08 -5.38 7.54
N ILE A 63 1.72 -6.13 6.50
CA ILE A 63 1.09 -7.45 6.59
C ILE A 63 1.92 -8.45 5.80
N LYS A 64 2.36 -9.52 6.47
CA LYS A 64 3.21 -10.57 5.90
C LYS A 64 2.41 -11.85 5.70
N PHE A 65 2.50 -12.39 4.49
CA PHE A 65 1.99 -13.70 4.10
C PHE A 65 3.16 -14.66 3.90
N ASN A 66 3.07 -15.83 4.51
CA ASN A 66 4.05 -16.91 4.42
C ASN A 66 3.33 -18.26 4.38
N LYS A 67 2.78 -18.63 3.22
CA LYS A 67 1.97 -19.85 3.05
C LYS A 67 2.35 -20.61 1.79
N GLY A 68 2.85 -21.83 1.94
CA GLY A 68 3.39 -22.60 0.83
C GLY A 68 4.55 -21.84 0.16
N ASP A 69 4.46 -21.65 -1.16
CA ASP A 69 5.47 -20.91 -1.94
C ASP A 69 5.29 -19.38 -1.92
N LEU A 70 4.29 -18.88 -1.20
CA LEU A 70 3.96 -17.47 -1.12
C LEU A 70 4.65 -16.86 0.10
N ASP A 71 5.77 -16.15 -0.10
CA ASP A 71 6.45 -15.34 0.93
C ASP A 71 6.57 -13.89 0.44
N PHE A 72 5.68 -13.03 0.92
CA PHE A 72 5.74 -11.60 0.65
C PHE A 72 5.16 -10.78 1.80
N THR A 73 5.54 -9.51 1.87
CA THR A 73 5.00 -8.54 2.82
C THR A 73 4.49 -7.34 2.07
N TYR A 74 3.26 -6.93 2.35
CA TYR A 74 2.70 -5.66 1.88
C TYR A 74 2.92 -4.59 2.95
N GLY A 75 3.28 -3.37 2.55
CA GLY A 75 3.55 -2.27 3.47
C GLY A 75 2.86 -0.96 3.07
N LEU A 76 2.53 -0.17 4.09
CA LEU A 76 2.02 1.19 4.02
C LEU A 76 2.81 2.08 4.98
N SER A 77 3.27 3.23 4.52
CA SER A 77 3.90 4.23 5.37
C SER A 77 3.58 5.65 4.91
N VAL A 78 3.59 6.59 5.85
CA VAL A 78 3.55 8.00 5.53
C VAL A 78 4.95 8.45 5.10
N VAL A 79 5.00 9.24 4.03
CA VAL A 79 6.21 9.95 3.61
C VAL A 79 5.89 11.44 3.74
N ALA A 80 6.37 12.08 4.79
CA ALA A 80 6.14 13.49 5.03
C ALA A 80 7.45 14.24 5.25
N ASP A 81 7.57 15.41 4.63
CA ASP A 81 8.56 16.43 4.92
C ASP A 81 7.88 17.79 5.15
N GLU A 82 8.66 18.87 5.30
CA GLU A 82 8.11 20.21 5.55
C GLU A 82 7.19 20.73 4.43
N ALA A 83 7.32 20.22 3.20
CA ALA A 83 6.64 20.71 2.01
C ALA A 83 5.62 19.72 1.43
N GLU A 84 5.82 18.42 1.60
CA GLU A 84 5.02 17.37 0.98
C GLU A 84 4.60 16.30 1.99
N CYS A 85 3.37 15.82 1.84
CA CYS A 85 2.89 14.63 2.53
C CYS A 85 2.40 13.64 1.49
N GLY A 86 2.70 12.38 1.70
CA GLY A 86 2.35 11.31 0.80
C GLY A 86 2.27 9.98 1.51
N ILE A 87 1.94 8.97 0.73
CA ILE A 87 1.84 7.58 1.15
C ILE A 87 2.77 6.77 0.27
N GLU A 88 3.58 5.93 0.89
CA GLU A 88 4.29 4.87 0.20
C GLU A 88 3.53 3.54 0.37
N VAL A 89 3.31 2.87 -0.75
CA VAL A 89 2.86 1.48 -0.77
C VAL A 89 4.01 0.59 -1.21
N SER A 90 4.19 -0.55 -0.56
CA SER A 90 5.30 -1.44 -0.87
C SER A 90 4.94 -2.92 -0.88
N VAL A 91 5.71 -3.70 -1.64
CA VAL A 91 5.71 -5.16 -1.60
C VAL A 91 7.16 -5.63 -1.45
N ASN A 92 7.43 -6.31 -0.33
CA ASN A 92 8.67 -7.04 -0.12
C ASN A 92 8.47 -8.47 -0.58
N ASN A 93 9.08 -8.86 -1.70
CA ASN A 93 8.88 -10.15 -2.34
C ASN A 93 10.07 -11.09 -2.11
N LYS A 94 9.78 -12.34 -1.73
CA LYS A 94 10.77 -13.43 -1.70
C LYS A 94 10.45 -14.56 -2.67
N VAL A 95 9.43 -14.40 -3.50
CA VAL A 95 9.10 -15.38 -4.54
C VAL A 95 10.23 -15.41 -5.58
N PRO A 96 10.82 -16.59 -5.84
CA PRO A 96 11.91 -16.72 -6.81
C PRO A 96 11.42 -16.48 -8.24
N ASN A 97 12.32 -15.98 -9.10
CA ASN A 97 12.07 -15.72 -10.52
C ASN A 97 10.89 -14.77 -10.78
N PHE A 98 10.62 -13.83 -9.86
CA PHE A 98 9.53 -12.87 -10.01
C PHE A 98 9.81 -11.88 -11.14
N ASN A 99 8.83 -11.67 -12.03
CA ASN A 99 9.00 -10.81 -13.20
C ASN A 99 8.71 -9.34 -12.85
N TYR A 100 9.69 -8.63 -12.28
CA TYR A 100 9.55 -7.21 -11.92
C TYR A 100 9.36 -6.30 -13.13
N THR A 101 9.92 -6.64 -14.30
CA THR A 101 9.72 -5.86 -15.52
C THR A 101 8.25 -5.86 -15.94
N GLU A 102 7.58 -7.02 -15.91
CA GLU A 102 6.16 -7.13 -16.21
C GLU A 102 5.29 -6.48 -15.11
N LEU A 103 5.71 -6.58 -13.84
CA LEU A 103 5.04 -5.88 -12.74
C LEU A 103 5.06 -4.36 -12.99
N ALA A 104 6.23 -3.78 -13.21
CA ALA A 104 6.39 -2.34 -13.42
C ALA A 104 5.60 -1.87 -14.65
N ARG A 105 5.67 -2.61 -15.76
CA ARG A 105 4.92 -2.30 -16.99
C ARG A 105 3.41 -2.28 -16.75
N ARG A 106 2.86 -3.24 -16.00
CA ARG A 106 1.41 -3.27 -15.71
C ARG A 106 0.97 -2.18 -14.75
N ILE A 107 1.82 -1.80 -13.80
CA ILE A 107 1.58 -0.67 -12.92
C ILE A 107 1.55 0.64 -13.74
N ASP A 108 2.52 0.81 -14.65
CA ASP A 108 2.54 1.92 -15.60
C ASP A 108 1.26 2.01 -16.42
N ASP A 109 0.89 0.92 -17.09
CA ASP A 109 -0.34 0.83 -17.87
C ASP A 109 -1.59 1.18 -17.05
N TYR A 110 -1.67 0.69 -15.81
CA TYR A 110 -2.82 0.95 -14.95
C TYR A 110 -2.95 2.44 -14.62
N TYR A 111 -1.89 3.07 -14.11
CA TYR A 111 -1.98 4.46 -13.66
C TYR A 111 -2.06 5.44 -14.83
N ARG A 112 -1.48 5.13 -15.99
CA ARG A 112 -1.66 5.93 -17.22
C ARG A 112 -3.12 6.00 -17.66
N VAL A 113 -3.91 4.95 -17.42
CA VAL A 113 -5.33 4.89 -17.81
C VAL A 113 -6.25 5.41 -16.71
N ASN A 114 -5.92 5.17 -15.44
CA ASN A 114 -6.86 5.37 -14.33
C ASN A 114 -6.63 6.65 -13.52
N SER A 115 -5.55 7.40 -13.79
CA SER A 115 -5.28 8.66 -13.10
C SER A 115 -6.37 9.70 -13.29
N GLU A 116 -6.92 9.76 -14.50
CA GLU A 116 -7.97 10.70 -14.90
C GLU A 116 -9.39 10.21 -14.57
N THR A 117 -9.53 8.99 -14.04
CA THR A 117 -10.83 8.43 -13.69
C THR A 117 -11.45 9.21 -12.52
N PRO A 118 -12.74 9.59 -12.60
CA PRO A 118 -13.45 10.22 -11.50
C PRO A 118 -13.48 9.33 -10.25
N ILE A 119 -13.41 9.97 -9.09
CA ILE A 119 -13.54 9.32 -7.80
C ILE A 119 -15.02 8.97 -7.55
N GLU A 120 -15.34 7.67 -7.57
CA GLU A 120 -16.69 7.15 -7.34
C GLU A 120 -16.96 6.85 -5.85
N GLY A 121 -18.16 7.16 -5.37
CA GLY A 121 -18.60 6.81 -4.01
C GLY A 121 -18.32 7.86 -2.92
N PHE A 122 -17.56 8.91 -3.23
CA PHE A 122 -17.12 9.89 -2.23
C PHE A 122 -17.85 11.24 -2.35
N LYS A 123 -18.83 11.49 -1.48
CA LYS A 123 -19.80 12.59 -1.64
C LYS A 123 -19.19 14.00 -1.70
N LYS A 124 -18.10 14.27 -0.98
CA LYS A 124 -17.47 15.61 -0.95
C LYS A 124 -16.51 15.87 -2.12
N ILE A 125 -15.79 14.84 -2.56
CA ILE A 125 -14.79 14.90 -3.64
C ILE A 125 -15.27 14.28 -4.96
N ARG A 126 -16.57 14.04 -5.12
CA ARG A 126 -17.20 13.29 -6.24
C ARG A 126 -16.88 13.83 -7.64
N LYS A 127 -16.39 15.07 -7.74
CA LYS A 127 -16.01 15.72 -9.01
C LYS A 127 -14.50 15.71 -9.27
N MET A 128 -13.72 15.12 -8.38
CA MET A 128 -12.26 15.03 -8.49
C MET A 128 -11.87 13.74 -9.19
N ARG A 129 -10.73 13.80 -9.89
CA ARG A 129 -10.07 12.62 -10.46
C ARG A 129 -9.06 12.07 -9.46
N ASN A 130 -8.65 10.82 -9.65
CA ASN A 130 -7.64 10.24 -8.77
C ASN A 130 -6.35 11.07 -8.71
N CYS A 131 -5.89 11.62 -9.86
CA CYS A 131 -4.71 12.48 -9.95
C CYS A 131 -4.85 13.84 -9.24
N ASP A 132 -6.08 14.27 -8.95
CA ASP A 132 -6.32 15.49 -8.19
C ASP A 132 -6.08 15.27 -6.68
N VAL A 133 -6.16 14.03 -6.20
CA VAL A 133 -5.92 13.64 -4.81
C VAL A 133 -4.52 13.04 -4.63
N PHE A 134 -4.21 12.00 -5.40
CA PHE A 134 -2.95 11.26 -5.34
C PHE A 134 -2.14 11.50 -6.61
N THR A 135 -1.01 12.19 -6.45
CA THR A 135 -0.08 12.47 -7.54
C THR A 135 1.15 11.59 -7.40
N LEU A 136 1.55 10.90 -8.46
CA LEU A 136 2.82 10.19 -8.49
C LEU A 136 3.96 11.22 -8.55
N LYS A 137 5.02 11.05 -7.73
CA LYS A 137 6.09 12.05 -7.58
C LYS A 137 6.89 12.28 -8.86
N GLU A 138 7.01 11.25 -9.69
CA GLU A 138 7.67 11.27 -11.00
C GLU A 138 6.66 10.85 -12.06
N ASP A 139 7.11 10.66 -13.32
CA ASP A 139 6.30 9.86 -14.24
C ASP A 139 6.07 8.46 -13.63
N VAL A 140 5.09 7.72 -14.16
CA VAL A 140 4.67 6.48 -13.51
C VAL A 140 5.83 5.48 -13.41
N VAL A 141 6.71 5.46 -14.42
CA VAL A 141 7.92 4.63 -14.44
C VAL A 141 8.91 5.04 -13.35
N GLY A 142 9.23 6.33 -13.20
CA GLY A 142 10.13 6.82 -12.15
C GLY A 142 9.59 6.64 -10.73
N SER A 143 8.27 6.63 -10.59
CA SER A 143 7.60 6.42 -9.30
C SER A 143 7.64 4.97 -8.80
N ILE A 144 8.01 4.01 -9.67
CA ILE A 144 8.16 2.59 -9.31
C ILE A 144 9.62 2.32 -9.01
N LYS A 145 9.95 2.08 -7.73
CA LYS A 145 11.31 1.73 -7.30
C LYS A 145 11.39 0.24 -7.02
N VAL A 146 12.24 -0.47 -7.76
CA VAL A 146 12.55 -1.89 -7.53
C VAL A 146 13.97 -1.98 -6.97
N GLU A 147 14.09 -2.54 -5.77
CA GLU A 147 15.36 -2.77 -5.08
C GLU A 147 15.58 -4.29 -4.97
N THR A 148 16.51 -4.82 -5.76
CA THR A 148 16.90 -6.24 -5.68
C THR A 148 17.93 -6.45 -4.60
N ARG A 149 17.72 -7.43 -3.71
CA ARG A 149 18.58 -7.63 -2.53
C ARG A 149 18.99 -9.09 -2.39
N GLU A 150 20.29 -9.35 -2.47
CA GLU A 150 20.83 -10.70 -2.30
C GLU A 150 20.50 -11.28 -0.90
N GLY A 151 19.99 -12.52 -0.89
CA GLY A 151 19.62 -13.24 0.33
C GLY A 151 18.46 -12.62 1.14
N LYS A 152 17.81 -11.59 0.61
CA LYS A 152 16.76 -10.82 1.29
C LYS A 152 15.54 -10.69 0.36
N ALA A 153 14.44 -10.17 0.91
CA ALA A 153 13.30 -9.81 0.07
C ALA A 153 13.70 -8.63 -0.83
N ASP A 154 13.37 -8.73 -2.11
CA ASP A 154 13.37 -7.59 -3.02
C ASP A 154 12.22 -6.67 -2.64
N ILE A 155 12.33 -5.38 -2.94
CA ILE A 155 11.34 -4.39 -2.52
C ILE A 155 10.85 -3.61 -3.74
N VAL A 156 9.53 -3.57 -3.90
CA VAL A 156 8.84 -2.68 -4.84
C VAL A 156 8.16 -1.58 -4.04
N ARG A 157 8.40 -0.30 -4.39
CA ARG A 157 7.79 0.86 -3.74
C ARG A 157 7.11 1.76 -4.77
N LEU A 158 5.91 2.24 -4.45
CA LEU A 158 5.22 3.30 -5.18
C LEU A 158 4.86 4.41 -4.18
N SER A 159 5.21 5.65 -4.52
CA SER A 159 4.96 6.81 -3.66
C SER A 159 3.92 7.74 -4.29
N PHE A 160 2.90 8.09 -3.51
CA PHE A 160 1.83 9.01 -3.89
C PHE A 160 1.93 10.26 -3.03
N ALA A 161 2.20 11.41 -3.63
CA ALA A 161 2.01 12.70 -2.99
C ALA A 161 0.51 12.98 -2.85
N ILE A 162 0.10 13.53 -1.70
CA ILE A 162 -1.25 14.02 -1.45
C ILE A 162 -1.22 15.53 -1.58
N ARG A 163 -2.16 16.12 -2.33
CA ARG A 163 -2.18 17.58 -2.49
C ARG A 163 -2.49 18.28 -1.16
N ASN A 164 -1.60 19.18 -0.75
CA ASN A 164 -1.68 19.88 0.54
C ASN A 164 -3.02 20.60 0.77
N ASN A 165 -3.66 21.13 -0.28
CA ASN A 165 -4.93 21.83 -0.16
C ASN A 165 -6.14 20.92 0.11
N LEU A 166 -5.96 19.59 0.09
CA LEU A 166 -6.99 18.60 0.38
C LEU A 166 -6.77 17.88 1.72
N LEU A 167 -5.57 17.98 2.29
CA LEU A 167 -5.19 17.21 3.48
C LEU A 167 -6.18 17.37 4.64
N GLU A 168 -6.55 18.61 4.97
CA GLU A 168 -7.52 18.90 6.04
C GLU A 168 -8.88 18.24 5.80
N GLU A 169 -9.38 18.25 4.56
CA GLU A 169 -10.65 17.64 4.21
C GLU A 169 -10.59 16.11 4.26
N LEU A 170 -9.49 15.53 3.79
CA LEU A 170 -9.28 14.08 3.77
C LEU A 170 -9.17 13.52 5.19
N VAL A 171 -8.38 14.15 6.07
CA VAL A 171 -8.23 13.67 7.46
C VAL A 171 -9.47 13.94 8.31
N ALA A 172 -10.31 14.90 7.94
CA ALA A 172 -11.60 15.14 8.60
C ALA A 172 -12.64 14.05 8.29
N ASP A 173 -12.40 13.18 7.31
CA ASP A 173 -13.26 12.04 6.97
C ASP A 173 -12.42 10.75 6.79
N PRO A 174 -11.88 10.18 7.88
CA PRO A 174 -10.94 9.06 7.82
C PRO A 174 -11.51 7.82 7.12
N ALA A 175 -12.81 7.55 7.27
CA ALA A 175 -13.45 6.39 6.66
C ALA A 175 -13.39 6.49 5.12
N ASN A 176 -13.79 7.64 4.57
CA ASN A 176 -13.70 7.88 3.13
C ASN A 176 -12.25 7.93 2.65
N PHE A 177 -11.36 8.58 3.40
CA PHE A 177 -9.96 8.65 3.00
C PHE A 177 -9.27 7.28 2.97
N MET A 178 -9.56 6.40 3.94
CA MET A 178 -9.07 5.02 3.90
C MET A 178 -9.55 4.25 2.67
N GLU A 179 -10.82 4.39 2.30
CA GLU A 179 -11.36 3.74 1.10
C GLU A 179 -10.69 4.24 -0.17
N LEU A 180 -10.39 5.55 -0.28
CA LEU A 180 -9.60 6.09 -1.40
C LEU A 180 -8.21 5.45 -1.50
N ILE A 181 -7.51 5.36 -0.38
CA ILE A 181 -6.18 4.72 -0.30
C ILE A 181 -6.30 3.25 -0.72
N ARG A 182 -7.29 2.52 -0.20
CA ARG A 182 -7.52 1.12 -0.57
C ARG A 182 -7.76 0.96 -2.07
N HIS A 183 -8.65 1.76 -2.63
CA HIS A 183 -9.08 1.61 -4.02
C HIS A 183 -8.02 2.01 -5.03
N TYR A 184 -7.30 3.12 -4.81
CA TYR A 184 -6.40 3.68 -5.81
C TYR A 184 -4.92 3.38 -5.56
N CYS A 185 -4.50 3.25 -4.29
CA CYS A 185 -3.09 3.00 -3.94
C CYS A 185 -2.83 1.50 -3.70
N VAL A 186 -3.72 0.83 -2.96
CA VAL A 186 -3.47 -0.54 -2.46
C VAL A 186 -3.94 -1.63 -3.42
N ALA A 187 -5.22 -1.59 -3.81
CA ALA A 187 -5.84 -2.63 -4.61
C ALA A 187 -5.16 -2.85 -5.98
N PRO A 188 -4.72 -1.81 -6.71
CA PRO A 188 -4.06 -2.00 -7.99
C PRO A 188 -2.74 -2.76 -7.85
N LEU A 189 -1.88 -2.33 -6.91
CA LEU A 189 -0.60 -3.00 -6.64
C LEU A 189 -0.81 -4.47 -6.26
N ARG A 190 -1.74 -4.74 -5.33
CA ARG A 190 -2.08 -6.12 -4.91
C ARG A 190 -2.55 -6.98 -6.08
N ARG A 191 -3.48 -6.45 -6.88
CA ARG A 191 -4.07 -7.18 -8.02
C ARG A 191 -3.00 -7.50 -9.05
N ILE A 192 -2.24 -6.50 -9.47
CA ILE A 192 -1.19 -6.63 -10.49
C ILE A 192 -0.09 -7.58 -10.01
N TYR A 193 0.34 -7.47 -8.74
CA TYR A 193 1.29 -8.41 -8.15
C TYR A 193 0.78 -9.85 -8.21
N ALA A 194 -0.47 -10.09 -7.80
CA ALA A 194 -1.06 -11.42 -7.83
C ALA A 194 -1.22 -11.97 -9.26
N GLU A 195 -1.52 -11.13 -10.24
CA GLU A 195 -1.56 -11.51 -11.65
C GLU A 195 -0.18 -11.96 -12.15
N VAL A 196 0.87 -11.19 -11.88
CA VAL A 196 2.25 -11.52 -12.28
C VAL A 196 2.73 -12.79 -11.58
N TYR A 197 2.45 -12.94 -10.28
CA TYR A 197 2.74 -14.15 -9.52
C TYR A 197 2.14 -15.40 -10.18
N ARG A 198 0.86 -15.34 -10.57
CA ARG A 198 0.16 -16.48 -11.18
C ARG A 198 0.70 -16.83 -12.58
N MET A 199 1.28 -15.88 -13.30
CA MET A 199 1.91 -16.16 -14.59
C MET A 199 3.15 -17.04 -14.44
N ILE A 200 3.89 -16.89 -13.33
CA ILE A 200 5.07 -17.71 -13.03
C ILE A 200 4.64 -19.14 -12.73
N LYS A 201 3.59 -19.33 -11.92
CA LYS A 201 3.07 -20.66 -11.56
C LYS A 201 2.47 -21.47 -12.72
N ARG A 202 2.16 -20.83 -13.84
CA ARG A 202 1.61 -21.48 -15.05
C ARG A 202 2.70 -21.88 -16.06
N ARG A 203 3.95 -21.52 -15.81
CA ARG A 203 5.12 -21.95 -16.58
C ARG A 203 5.74 -23.16 -15.92
#